data_AF-A0A8T3PH01-F1
#
_entry.id   AF-A0A8T3PH01-F1
#
_cell.length_a   1.000
_cell.length_b   1.000
_cell.length_c   1.000
_cell.angle_alpha   90.00
_cell.angle_beta   90.00
_cell.angle_gamma   90.00
#
_symmetry.space_group_name_H-M   'P 1'
#
loop_
_entity.id
_entity.type
_entity.pdbx_description
1 polymer ?
#
loop_
_entity_poly.entity_id
_entity_poly.type
_entity_poly.pdbx_seq_one_letter_code
_entity_poly.pdbx_strand_id
1 'polypeptide(L)'
;MWGLGHLALGERRGWALLLLEAAWVVALAASALAFLHTDLWLVVFGVLAAFLVAWAAQAVDAFRRARARAVDGSGAGSIFALVPVAVALVTAFWLTGGREATPGGTVEQYVHAWLASQPGVATRLFVTPPTEEALAATWRSDSERLRSRLGPDAAGIDLDDTFDDLRFESVESTASAGDTVTIELLLVERARVPTTVFGVLPASVPETRVVAVVGRAILRRVPVGPSLLVLPAAGAWHLERMEVD
;
A
#
# COMPACT_ATOMS: atom_id res chain seq x y z
N MET A 1 -19.88 5.03 17.12
CA MET A 1 -19.33 6.23 17.79
C MET A 1 -19.51 6.12 19.29
N TRP A 2 -18.49 6.48 20.06
CA TRP A 2 -18.24 6.04 21.44
C TRP A 2 -18.99 6.87 22.46
N GLY A 3 -19.02 8.18 22.23
CA GLY A 3 -19.78 9.09 23.08
C GLY A 3 -21.29 8.86 23.00
N LEU A 4 -21.81 8.24 21.93
CA LEU A 4 -23.22 7.84 21.85
C LEU A 4 -23.61 6.84 22.94
N GLY A 5 -22.71 5.92 23.33
CA GLY A 5 -22.98 4.96 24.41
C GLY A 5 -23.13 5.65 25.77
N HIS A 6 -22.26 6.63 26.07
CA HIS A 6 -22.35 7.42 27.29
C HIS A 6 -23.53 8.41 27.27
N LEU A 7 -23.84 8.99 26.11
CA LEU A 7 -25.02 9.84 25.93
C LEU A 7 -26.33 9.04 26.09
N ALA A 8 -26.40 7.81 25.57
CA ALA A 8 -27.54 6.92 25.78
C ALA A 8 -27.75 6.56 27.25
N LEU A 9 -26.67 6.54 28.04
CA LEU A 9 -26.70 6.39 29.50
C LEU A 9 -26.98 7.71 30.25
N GLY A 10 -27.26 8.80 29.55
CA GLY A 10 -27.53 10.13 30.13
C GLY A 10 -26.30 10.87 30.67
N GLU A 11 -25.09 10.39 30.37
CA GLU A 11 -23.86 10.94 30.93
C GLU A 11 -23.32 12.09 30.06
N ARG A 12 -23.22 13.30 30.62
CA ARG A 12 -22.75 14.51 29.91
C ARG A 12 -21.34 14.38 29.32
N ARG A 13 -20.48 13.56 29.95
CA ARG A 13 -19.12 13.26 29.45
C ARG A 13 -19.11 12.62 28.06
N GLY A 14 -20.23 12.02 27.62
CA GLY A 14 -20.36 11.49 26.26
C GLY A 14 -20.12 12.54 25.17
N TRP A 15 -20.46 13.81 25.42
CA TRP A 15 -20.17 14.91 24.49
C TRP A 15 -18.66 15.16 24.33
N ALA A 16 -17.92 15.19 25.45
CA ALA A 16 -16.47 15.36 25.41
C ALA A 16 -15.80 14.19 24.67
N LEU A 17 -16.30 12.96 24.85
CA LEU A 17 -15.80 11.78 24.14
C LEU A 17 -16.09 11.83 22.63
N LEU A 18 -17.26 12.32 22.20
CA LEU A 18 -17.54 12.54 20.78
C LEU A 18 -16.60 13.58 20.15
N LEU A 19 -16.34 14.69 20.85
CA LEU A 19 -15.41 15.71 20.37
C LEU A 19 -13.98 15.16 20.27
N LEU A 20 -13.56 14.35 21.25
CA LEU A 20 -12.27 13.68 21.22
C LEU A 20 -12.18 12.65 20.07
N GLU A 21 -13.23 11.87 19.84
CA GLU A 21 -13.32 10.93 18.71
C GLU A 21 -13.19 11.67 17.37
N ALA A 22 -13.93 12.77 17.19
CA ALA A 22 -13.84 13.60 16.00
C ALA A 22 -12.44 14.19 15.81
N ALA A 23 -11.84 14.73 16.88
CA ALA A 23 -10.48 15.27 16.84
C ALA A 23 -9.45 14.18 16.47
N TRP A 24 -9.63 12.95 16.97
CA TRP A 24 -8.75 11.84 16.64
C TRP A 24 -8.91 11.38 15.20
N VAL A 25 -10.14 11.31 14.68
CA VAL A 25 -10.39 11.00 13.27
C VAL A 25 -9.73 12.03 12.36
N VAL A 26 -9.82 13.32 12.71
CA VAL A 26 -9.11 14.39 12.00
C VAL A 26 -7.60 14.22 12.09
N ALA A 27 -7.06 13.89 13.28
CA ALA A 27 -5.63 13.64 13.47
C ALA A 27 -5.15 12.43 12.67
N LEU A 28 -5.93 11.35 12.60
CA LEU A 28 -5.62 10.16 11.82
C LEU A 28 -5.64 10.46 10.32
N ALA A 29 -6.65 11.20 9.84
CA ALA A 29 -6.73 11.63 8.44
C ALA A 29 -5.55 12.53 8.07
N ALA A 30 -5.22 13.51 8.92
CA ALA A 30 -4.06 14.38 8.72
C ALA A 30 -2.74 13.58 8.73
N SER A 31 -2.59 12.60 9.63
CA SER A 31 -1.42 11.73 9.70
C SER A 31 -1.30 10.84 8.46
N ALA A 32 -2.42 10.27 7.98
CA ALA A 32 -2.44 9.49 6.75
C ALA A 32 -2.01 10.35 5.55
N LEU A 33 -2.58 11.54 5.39
CA LEU A 33 -2.17 12.47 4.31
C LEU A 33 -0.69 12.86 4.38
N ALA A 34 -0.13 12.99 5.58
CA ALA A 34 1.26 13.41 5.76
C ALA A 34 2.28 12.27 5.60
N PHE A 35 1.94 11.04 5.99
CA PHE A 35 2.92 9.97 6.20
C PHE A 35 2.62 8.66 5.46
N LEU A 36 1.48 8.53 4.75
CA LEU A 36 1.13 7.25 4.10
C LEU A 36 2.12 6.88 2.98
N HIS A 37 2.72 7.87 2.31
CA HIS A 37 3.70 7.68 1.23
C HIS A 37 5.15 7.74 1.71
N THR A 38 5.39 7.69 3.03
CA THR A 38 6.73 7.69 3.61
C THR A 38 6.97 6.40 4.40
N ASP A 39 8.23 6.11 4.70
CA ASP A 39 8.63 5.06 5.63
C ASP A 39 8.11 5.23 7.07
N LEU A 40 7.59 6.42 7.41
CA LEU A 40 6.90 6.68 8.67
C LEU A 40 5.41 6.27 8.64
N TRP A 41 4.94 5.53 7.64
CA TRP A 41 3.58 4.97 7.63
C TRP A 41 3.27 4.15 8.90
N LEU A 42 4.28 3.55 9.54
CA LEU A 42 4.15 2.88 10.86
C LEU A 42 3.73 3.84 11.99
N VAL A 43 4.00 5.14 11.88
CA VAL A 43 3.48 6.16 12.80
C VAL A 43 1.97 6.27 12.64
N VAL A 44 1.46 6.27 11.40
CA VAL A 44 0.01 6.24 11.12
C VAL A 44 -0.61 4.98 11.71
N PHE A 45 0.07 3.83 11.57
CA PHE A 45 -0.34 2.58 12.22
C PHE A 45 -0.40 2.74 13.74
N GLY A 46 0.63 3.32 14.35
CA GLY A 46 0.67 3.56 15.80
C GLY A 46 -0.49 4.43 16.29
N VAL A 47 -0.80 5.50 15.56
CA VAL A 47 -1.95 6.38 15.85
C VAL A 47 -3.29 5.64 15.70
N LEU A 48 -3.43 4.82 14.65
CA LEU A 48 -4.61 3.98 14.44
C LEU A 48 -4.74 2.90 15.52
N ALA A 49 -3.66 2.24 15.91
CA ALA A 49 -3.65 1.23 16.96
C ALA A 49 -4.02 1.86 18.31
N ALA A 50 -3.45 3.03 18.64
CA ALA A 50 -3.81 3.78 19.84
C ALA A 50 -5.29 4.18 19.85
N PHE A 51 -5.81 4.63 18.70
CA PHE A 51 -7.25 4.90 18.51
C PHE A 51 -8.10 3.67 18.83
N LEU A 52 -7.77 2.51 18.24
CA LEU A 52 -8.51 1.25 18.42
C LEU A 52 -8.43 0.74 19.86
N VAL A 53 -7.28 0.88 20.54
CA VAL A 53 -7.12 0.51 21.95
C VAL A 53 -7.96 1.42 22.85
N ALA A 54 -7.86 2.75 22.67
CA ALA A 54 -8.66 3.72 23.41
C ALA A 54 -10.16 3.46 23.20
N TRP A 55 -10.53 3.15 21.97
CA TRP A 55 -11.88 2.78 21.61
C TRP A 55 -12.38 1.53 22.33
N ALA A 56 -11.63 0.44 22.25
CA ALA A 56 -12.00 -0.83 22.88
C ALA A 56 -12.14 -0.66 24.40
N ALA A 57 -11.22 0.07 25.03
CA ALA A 57 -11.30 0.39 26.45
C ALA A 57 -12.58 1.16 26.82
N GLN A 58 -12.98 2.14 26.02
CA GLN A 58 -14.21 2.90 26.23
C GLN A 58 -15.47 2.06 26.02
N ALA A 59 -15.50 1.21 24.98
CA ALA A 59 -16.61 0.30 24.75
C ALA A 59 -16.80 -0.66 25.94
N VAL A 60 -15.70 -1.17 26.51
CA VAL A 60 -15.71 -2.01 27.71
C VAL A 60 -16.17 -1.24 28.96
N ASP A 61 -15.74 0.01 29.17
CA ASP A 61 -16.21 0.86 30.27
C ASP A 61 -17.73 1.12 30.17
N ALA A 62 -18.21 1.53 29.00
CA ALA A 62 -19.63 1.75 28.75
C ALA A 62 -20.47 0.49 28.99
N PHE A 63 -20.00 -0.67 28.50
CA PHE A 63 -20.65 -1.96 28.73
C PHE A 63 -20.72 -2.32 30.22
N ARG A 64 -19.60 -2.19 30.95
CA ARG A 64 -19.55 -2.47 32.40
C ARG A 64 -20.54 -1.58 33.17
N ARG A 65 -20.64 -0.31 32.80
CA ARG A 65 -21.58 0.65 33.44
C ARG A 65 -23.04 0.38 33.08
N ALA A 66 -23.33 0.03 31.82
CA ALA A 66 -24.67 -0.36 31.41
C ALA A 66 -25.15 -1.60 32.18
N ARG A 67 -24.28 -2.61 32.29
CA ARG A 67 -24.54 -3.84 33.06
C ARG A 67 -24.77 -3.55 34.55
N ALA A 68 -23.99 -2.64 35.13
CA ALA A 68 -24.15 -2.24 36.54
C ALA A 68 -25.50 -1.55 36.83
N ARG A 69 -26.13 -0.94 35.82
CA ARG A 69 -27.44 -0.28 35.93
C ARG A 69 -28.62 -1.22 35.63
N ALA A 70 -28.38 -2.52 35.48
CA ALA A 70 -29.40 -3.52 35.12
C ALA A 70 -30.21 -3.13 33.87
N VAL A 71 -29.57 -2.41 32.93
CA VAL A 71 -30.17 -2.16 31.62
C VAL A 71 -30.10 -3.48 30.85
N ASP A 72 -31.23 -4.20 30.81
CA ASP A 72 -31.35 -5.50 30.15
C ASP A 72 -31.02 -5.40 28.65
N GLY A 73 -30.18 -6.32 28.18
CA GLY A 73 -30.06 -6.72 26.78
C GLY A 73 -29.57 -5.64 25.79
N SER A 74 -28.30 -5.74 25.37
CA SER A 74 -27.82 -5.46 23.99
C SER A 74 -26.32 -5.13 23.91
N GLY A 75 -25.68 -4.77 25.03
CA GLY A 75 -24.33 -4.22 25.02
C GLY A 75 -23.21 -5.17 24.56
N ALA A 76 -23.41 -6.49 24.60
CA ALA A 76 -22.44 -7.45 24.07
C ALA A 76 -22.49 -7.55 22.53
N GLY A 77 -23.70 -7.45 21.95
CA GLY A 77 -23.89 -7.49 20.50
C GLY A 77 -23.29 -6.29 19.78
N SER A 78 -23.30 -5.11 20.43
CA SER A 78 -22.68 -3.91 19.87
C SER A 78 -21.16 -3.99 19.80
N ILE A 79 -20.49 -4.70 20.72
CA ILE A 79 -19.03 -4.93 20.63
C ILE A 79 -18.69 -5.84 19.44
N PHE A 80 -19.46 -6.90 19.22
CA PHE A 80 -19.24 -7.79 18.07
C PHE A 80 -19.57 -7.14 16.73
N ALA A 81 -20.59 -6.28 16.67
CA ALA A 81 -20.93 -5.53 15.45
C ALA A 81 -19.81 -4.58 14.98
N LEU A 82 -18.89 -4.25 15.89
CA LEU A 82 -17.80 -3.32 15.66
C LEU A 82 -16.49 -3.98 15.20
N VAL A 83 -16.33 -5.28 15.45
CA VAL A 83 -15.16 -6.06 15.00
C VAL A 83 -14.98 -6.02 13.48
N PRO A 84 -16.03 -6.22 12.64
CA PRO A 84 -15.88 -6.14 11.18
C PRO A 84 -15.37 -4.78 10.70
N VAL A 85 -15.79 -3.69 11.34
CA VAL A 85 -15.35 -2.34 10.99
C VAL A 85 -13.86 -2.16 11.31
N ALA A 86 -13.42 -2.62 12.50
CA ALA A 86 -12.02 -2.57 12.88
C ALA A 86 -11.14 -3.40 11.94
N VAL A 87 -11.58 -4.62 11.61
CA VAL A 87 -10.90 -5.50 10.66
C VAL A 87 -10.82 -4.83 9.29
N ALA A 88 -11.92 -4.30 8.77
CA ALA A 88 -11.92 -3.60 7.47
C ALA A 88 -10.96 -2.42 7.44
N LEU A 89 -10.91 -1.61 8.51
CA LEU A 89 -10.00 -0.47 8.61
C LEU A 89 -8.53 -0.91 8.66
N VAL A 90 -8.21 -1.92 9.48
CA VAL A 90 -6.84 -2.46 9.58
C VAL A 90 -6.42 -3.10 8.26
N THR A 91 -7.30 -3.86 7.62
CA THR A 91 -7.05 -4.47 6.31
C THR A 91 -6.83 -3.39 5.25
N ALA A 92 -7.71 -2.38 5.15
CA ALA A 92 -7.56 -1.29 4.20
C ALA A 92 -6.24 -0.53 4.42
N PHE A 93 -5.85 -0.29 5.68
CA PHE A 93 -4.58 0.32 6.03
C PHE A 93 -3.39 -0.51 5.55
N TRP A 94 -3.37 -1.82 5.80
CA TRP A 94 -2.28 -2.69 5.36
C TRP A 94 -2.19 -2.82 3.84
N LEU A 95 -3.34 -2.88 3.15
CA LEU A 95 -3.40 -2.95 1.70
C LEU A 95 -2.91 -1.67 1.02
N THR A 96 -3.14 -0.51 1.63
CA THR A 96 -2.78 0.79 1.06
C THR A 96 -1.39 1.23 1.53
N GLY A 97 -1.18 1.45 2.82
CA GLY A 97 0.06 2.02 3.36
C GLY A 97 1.27 1.10 3.20
N GLY A 98 1.07 -0.22 3.38
CA GLY A 98 2.17 -1.18 3.25
C GLY A 98 2.70 -1.31 1.82
N ARG A 99 1.85 -1.09 0.82
CA ARG A 99 2.23 -1.16 -0.60
C ARG A 99 2.90 0.13 -1.07
N GLU A 100 2.29 1.26 -0.74
CA GLU A 100 2.71 2.61 -1.14
C GLU A 100 4.09 3.01 -0.58
N ALA A 101 4.44 2.56 0.62
CA ALA A 101 5.70 2.91 1.27
C ALA A 101 6.90 2.04 0.86
N THR A 102 6.72 1.11 -0.09
CA THR A 102 7.78 0.19 -0.52
C THR A 102 8.41 0.62 -1.84
N PRO A 103 9.67 0.25 -2.10
CA PRO A 103 10.31 0.44 -3.41
C PRO A 103 9.46 -0.14 -4.56
N GLY A 104 8.85 -1.30 -4.35
CA GLY A 104 7.97 -1.95 -5.33
C GLY A 104 6.74 -1.11 -5.66
N GLY A 105 6.12 -0.49 -4.65
CA GLY A 105 4.99 0.42 -4.84
C GLY A 105 5.33 1.61 -5.74
N THR A 106 6.51 2.23 -5.57
CA THR A 106 6.95 3.33 -6.43
C THR A 106 7.12 2.91 -7.89
N VAL A 107 7.72 1.73 -8.14
CA VAL A 107 7.87 1.21 -9.52
C VAL A 107 6.50 0.89 -10.12
N GLU A 108 5.60 0.31 -9.33
CA GLU A 108 4.25 -0.02 -9.78
C GLU A 108 3.43 1.22 -10.12
N GLN A 109 3.54 2.29 -9.35
CA GLN A 109 2.93 3.59 -9.68
C GLN A 109 3.49 4.18 -10.96
N TYR A 110 4.81 4.07 -11.16
CA TYR A 110 5.45 4.52 -12.40
C TYR A 110 4.93 3.74 -13.61
N VAL A 111 4.86 2.41 -13.51
CA VAL A 111 4.34 1.56 -14.57
C VAL A 111 2.86 1.84 -14.84
N HIS A 112 2.04 2.00 -13.79
CA HIS A 112 0.64 2.40 -13.96
C HIS A 112 0.50 3.77 -14.64
N ALA A 113 1.35 4.74 -14.31
CA ALA A 113 1.37 6.04 -14.97
C ALA A 113 1.86 5.95 -16.43
N TRP A 114 2.82 5.08 -16.72
CA TRP A 114 3.29 4.78 -18.09
C TRP A 114 2.14 4.22 -18.93
N LEU A 115 1.45 3.20 -18.41
CA LEU A 115 0.27 2.58 -19.04
C LEU A 115 -0.84 3.59 -19.32
N ALA A 116 -1.17 4.41 -18.33
CA ALA A 116 -2.21 5.42 -18.46
C ALA A 116 -1.78 6.61 -19.34
N SER A 117 -0.54 6.61 -19.88
CA SER A 117 0.05 7.73 -20.64
C SER A 117 0.00 9.06 -19.86
N GLN A 118 0.31 9.00 -18.55
CA GLN A 118 0.29 10.14 -17.63
C GLN A 118 1.72 10.54 -17.19
N PRO A 119 2.55 11.13 -18.08
CA PRO A 119 3.92 11.50 -17.73
C PRO A 119 3.98 12.49 -16.57
N GLY A 120 3.04 13.42 -16.44
CA GLY A 120 2.99 14.39 -15.34
C GLY A 120 2.79 13.78 -13.94
N VAL A 121 2.24 12.57 -13.85
CA VAL A 121 2.17 11.81 -12.60
C VAL A 121 3.52 11.12 -12.35
N ALA A 122 4.06 10.46 -13.37
CA ALA A 122 5.31 9.72 -13.26
C ALA A 122 6.54 10.59 -12.98
N THR A 123 6.63 11.80 -13.55
CA THR A 123 7.78 12.71 -13.34
C THR A 123 8.00 13.03 -11.86
N ARG A 124 6.94 13.08 -11.05
CA ARG A 124 7.00 13.35 -9.60
C ARG A 124 7.58 12.19 -8.80
N LEU A 125 7.61 11.00 -9.39
CA LEU A 125 8.21 9.82 -8.77
C LEU A 125 9.73 9.85 -8.87
N PHE A 126 10.33 10.70 -9.72
CA PHE A 126 11.78 10.77 -9.88
C PHE A 126 12.44 11.66 -8.82
N VAL A 127 13.68 11.31 -8.45
CA VAL A 127 14.55 12.14 -7.60
C VAL A 127 14.84 13.48 -8.28
N THR A 128 15.11 13.44 -9.58
CA THR A 128 15.25 14.62 -10.43
C THR A 128 14.19 14.53 -11.54
N PRO A 129 13.06 15.25 -11.42
CA PRO A 129 11.96 15.13 -12.37
C PRO A 129 12.39 15.43 -13.81
N PRO A 130 12.26 14.48 -14.75
CA PRO A 130 12.41 14.79 -16.16
C PRO A 130 11.24 15.67 -16.63
N THR A 131 11.39 16.31 -17.80
CA THR A 131 10.23 16.98 -18.43
C THR A 131 9.24 15.93 -18.91
N GLU A 132 7.94 16.28 -18.89
CA GLU A 132 6.89 15.36 -19.34
C GLU A 132 7.10 14.89 -20.80
N GLU A 133 7.55 15.80 -21.66
CA GLU A 133 7.88 15.50 -23.06
C GLU A 133 9.04 14.51 -23.20
N ALA A 134 10.12 14.69 -22.42
CA ALA A 134 11.27 13.79 -22.45
C ALA A 134 10.90 12.40 -21.92
N LEU A 135 10.09 12.34 -20.86
CA LEU A 135 9.62 11.07 -20.31
C LEU A 135 8.69 10.35 -21.29
N ALA A 136 7.74 11.06 -21.91
CA ALA A 136 6.86 10.49 -22.92
C ALA A 136 7.61 10.01 -24.17
N ALA A 137 8.69 10.68 -24.56
CA ALA A 137 9.57 10.21 -25.64
C ALA A 137 10.32 8.93 -25.24
N THR A 138 10.82 8.87 -24.01
CA THR A 138 11.48 7.69 -23.44
C THR A 138 10.52 6.50 -23.44
N TRP A 139 9.30 6.68 -22.93
CA TRP A 139 8.25 5.66 -22.93
C TRP A 139 7.93 5.09 -24.30
N ARG A 140 7.82 5.95 -25.33
CA ARG A 140 7.59 5.47 -26.70
C ARG A 140 8.75 4.61 -27.20
N SER A 141 9.99 5.07 -26.98
CA SER A 141 11.18 4.31 -27.35
C SER A 141 11.28 2.99 -26.60
N ASP A 142 10.96 2.97 -25.31
CA ASP A 142 10.98 1.76 -24.47
C ASP A 142 9.90 0.77 -24.91
N SER A 143 8.68 1.24 -25.17
CA SER A 143 7.61 0.40 -25.70
C SER A 143 7.96 -0.20 -27.07
N GLU A 144 8.58 0.58 -27.96
CA GLU A 144 9.07 0.07 -29.25
C GLU A 144 10.16 -0.99 -29.07
N ARG A 145 11.12 -0.77 -28.16
CA ARG A 145 12.16 -1.75 -27.82
C ARG A 145 11.56 -3.05 -27.27
N LEU A 146 10.62 -2.95 -26.33
CA LEU A 146 9.93 -4.11 -25.76
C LEU A 146 9.18 -4.90 -26.83
N ARG A 147 8.39 -4.23 -27.68
CA ARG A 147 7.68 -4.89 -28.80
C ARG A 147 8.64 -5.57 -29.77
N SER A 148 9.78 -4.95 -30.06
CA SER A 148 10.79 -5.52 -30.96
C SER A 148 11.46 -6.78 -30.38
N ARG A 149 11.64 -6.83 -29.05
CA ARG A 149 12.23 -7.99 -28.35
C ARG A 149 11.27 -9.17 -28.23
N LEU A 150 10.01 -8.90 -27.95
CA LEU A 150 9.01 -9.94 -27.75
C LEU A 150 8.58 -10.59 -29.08
N GLY A 151 8.72 -9.85 -30.19
CA GLY A 151 8.36 -10.35 -31.51
C GLY A 151 6.86 -10.62 -31.67
N PRO A 152 6.41 -11.04 -32.86
CA PRO A 152 5.01 -11.37 -33.12
C PRO A 152 4.55 -12.70 -32.49
N ASP A 153 5.50 -13.54 -32.04
CA ASP A 153 5.27 -14.91 -31.58
C ASP A 153 5.25 -15.06 -30.04
N ALA A 154 5.16 -13.96 -29.28
CA ALA A 154 4.92 -13.98 -27.84
C ALA A 154 3.48 -14.46 -27.55
N ALA A 155 3.21 -15.72 -27.86
CA ALA A 155 1.90 -16.35 -27.79
C ALA A 155 1.41 -16.35 -26.34
N GLY A 156 0.47 -15.45 -26.03
CA GLY A 156 -0.16 -15.34 -24.72
C GLY A 156 0.15 -14.05 -23.96
N ILE A 157 1.05 -13.21 -24.46
CA ILE A 157 1.32 -11.87 -23.91
C ILE A 157 0.62 -10.88 -24.82
N ASP A 158 -0.49 -10.30 -24.36
CA ASP A 158 -1.16 -9.23 -25.09
C ASP A 158 -0.27 -7.99 -25.05
N LEU A 159 0.25 -7.53 -26.19
CA LEU A 159 1.15 -6.38 -26.23
C LEU A 159 0.44 -5.06 -25.89
N ASP A 160 -0.89 -5.03 -26.00
CA ASP A 160 -1.71 -3.90 -25.58
C ASP A 160 -2.06 -3.97 -24.07
N ASP A 161 -1.86 -5.14 -23.44
CA ASP A 161 -2.07 -5.41 -22.00
C ASP A 161 -0.81 -5.96 -21.28
N THR A 162 0.38 -5.81 -21.90
CA THR A 162 1.67 -6.47 -21.54
C THR A 162 2.06 -6.35 -20.07
N PHE A 163 1.53 -5.33 -19.41
CA PHE A 163 1.94 -4.91 -18.09
C PHE A 163 1.17 -5.61 -16.97
N ASP A 164 0.05 -6.30 -17.28
CA ASP A 164 -0.59 -7.27 -16.37
C ASP A 164 0.30 -8.52 -16.11
N ASP A 165 1.29 -8.69 -17.00
CA ASP A 165 2.28 -9.76 -17.01
C ASP A 165 3.68 -9.28 -16.61
N LEU A 166 3.82 -8.04 -16.10
CA LEU A 166 5.06 -7.61 -15.45
C LEU A 166 5.04 -7.95 -13.96
N ARG A 167 6.14 -8.51 -13.49
CA ARG A 167 6.44 -8.67 -12.07
C ARG A 167 7.65 -7.86 -11.69
N PHE A 168 7.61 -7.34 -10.47
CA PHE A 168 8.70 -6.59 -9.87
C PHE A 168 9.36 -7.49 -8.83
N GLU A 169 10.62 -7.83 -9.06
CA GLU A 169 11.42 -8.57 -8.08
C GLU A 169 12.55 -7.68 -7.59
N SER A 170 12.67 -7.58 -6.25
CA SER A 170 13.77 -6.87 -5.64
C SER A 170 15.01 -7.75 -5.73
N VAL A 171 16.02 -7.32 -6.47
CA VAL A 171 17.34 -7.96 -6.43
C VAL A 171 18.10 -7.36 -5.25
N GLU A 172 18.71 -8.24 -4.43
CA GLU A 172 19.39 -7.90 -3.18
C GLU A 172 20.15 -6.57 -3.24
N SER A 173 19.87 -5.68 -2.27
CA SER A 173 20.59 -4.44 -2.08
C SER A 173 22.01 -4.74 -1.62
N THR A 174 22.96 -4.75 -2.56
CA THR A 174 24.41 -4.87 -2.26
C THR A 174 25.03 -3.58 -1.70
N ALA A 175 24.24 -2.56 -1.34
CA ALA A 175 24.78 -1.29 -0.87
C ALA A 175 24.89 -1.26 0.66
N SER A 176 26.12 -1.18 1.18
CA SER A 176 26.48 -0.91 2.59
C SER A 176 25.91 0.39 3.20
N ALA A 177 25.03 1.11 2.49
CA ALA A 177 24.26 2.24 3.00
C ALA A 177 22.83 2.13 2.42
N GLY A 178 21.86 1.77 3.26
CA GLY A 178 20.51 1.32 2.87
C GLY A 178 19.57 2.35 2.22
N ASP A 179 20.09 3.25 1.38
CA ASP A 179 19.34 4.32 0.72
C ASP A 179 19.13 4.09 -0.78
N THR A 180 19.69 3.03 -1.38
CA THR A 180 19.49 2.69 -2.80
C THR A 180 19.07 1.23 -2.96
N VAL A 181 18.07 0.99 -3.82
CA VAL A 181 17.54 -0.35 -4.15
C VAL A 181 17.42 -0.48 -5.67
N THR A 182 17.74 -1.67 -6.20
CA THR A 182 17.52 -2.01 -7.60
C THR A 182 16.40 -3.05 -7.70
N ILE A 183 15.40 -2.76 -8.52
CA ILE A 183 14.29 -3.66 -8.82
C ILE A 183 14.43 -4.11 -10.27
N GLU A 184 14.41 -5.41 -10.49
CA GLU A 184 14.32 -5.97 -11.84
C GLU A 184 12.86 -6.03 -12.28
N LEU A 185 12.64 -5.60 -13.53
CA LEU A 185 11.38 -5.77 -14.21
C LEU A 185 11.42 -7.08 -14.96
N LEU A 186 10.59 -8.02 -14.50
CA LEU A 186 10.49 -9.35 -15.05
C LEU A 186 9.21 -9.44 -15.87
N LEU A 187 9.34 -9.88 -17.12
CA LEU A 187 8.21 -10.33 -17.88
C LEU A 187 7.91 -11.78 -17.49
N VAL A 188 6.66 -12.03 -17.11
CA VAL A 188 6.21 -13.35 -16.71
C VAL A 188 5.11 -13.87 -17.62
N GLU A 189 5.04 -15.18 -17.76
CA GLU A 189 3.95 -15.87 -18.45
C GLU A 189 3.18 -16.71 -17.44
N ARG A 190 1.85 -16.67 -17.50
CA ARG A 190 0.98 -17.56 -16.70
C ARG A 190 0.82 -18.89 -17.41
N ALA A 191 1.69 -19.84 -17.10
CA ALA A 191 1.59 -21.20 -17.61
C ALA A 191 0.71 -22.07 -16.70
N ARG A 192 -0.03 -23.00 -17.28
CA ARG A 192 -0.67 -24.08 -16.50
C ARG A 192 0.26 -25.27 -16.46
N VAL A 193 0.89 -25.49 -15.32
CA VAL A 193 1.78 -26.63 -15.14
C VAL A 193 0.96 -27.83 -14.67
N PRO A 194 1.04 -28.96 -15.38
CA PRO A 194 0.36 -30.17 -14.96
C PRO A 194 0.92 -30.60 -13.61
N THR A 195 0.01 -30.83 -12.67
CA THR A 195 0.33 -31.33 -11.33
C THR A 195 -0.58 -32.51 -10.99
N THR A 196 -0.28 -33.20 -9.89
CA THR A 196 -1.07 -34.36 -9.46
C THR A 196 -1.57 -34.12 -8.05
N VAL A 197 -2.89 -34.03 -7.89
CA VAL A 197 -3.51 -33.93 -6.56
C VAL A 197 -3.64 -35.36 -6.00
N PHE A 198 -3.03 -35.60 -4.84
CA PHE A 198 -2.89 -36.92 -4.22
C PHE A 198 -2.18 -37.99 -5.07
N GLY A 199 -1.39 -37.59 -6.07
CA GLY A 199 -0.63 -38.54 -6.91
C GLY A 199 -1.47 -39.36 -7.89
N VAL A 200 -2.78 -39.09 -8.01
CA VAL A 200 -3.70 -39.88 -8.87
C VAL A 200 -4.62 -39.03 -9.74
N LEU A 201 -4.93 -37.79 -9.33
CA LEU A 201 -5.81 -36.92 -10.09
C LEU A 201 -4.98 -35.90 -10.89
N PRO A 202 -5.01 -35.95 -12.24
CA PRO A 202 -4.38 -34.91 -13.03
C PRO A 202 -5.08 -33.59 -12.74
N ALA A 203 -4.30 -32.60 -12.37
CA ALA A 203 -4.74 -31.24 -12.12
C ALA A 203 -3.79 -30.28 -12.84
N SER A 204 -4.18 -29.01 -12.89
CA SER A 204 -3.31 -27.94 -13.36
C SER A 204 -3.31 -26.85 -12.31
N VAL A 205 -2.13 -26.41 -11.89
CA VAL A 205 -1.98 -25.22 -11.05
C VAL A 205 -1.46 -24.10 -11.92
N PRO A 206 -2.03 -22.88 -11.80
CA PRO A 206 -1.45 -21.72 -12.45
C PRO A 206 -0.06 -21.47 -11.85
N GLU A 207 0.97 -21.47 -12.68
CA GLU A 207 2.34 -21.14 -12.33
C GLU A 207 2.77 -19.90 -13.11
N THR A 208 3.48 -19.01 -12.45
CA THR A 208 4.03 -17.80 -13.07
C THR A 208 5.48 -18.07 -13.41
N ARG A 209 5.83 -18.11 -14.69
CA ARG A 209 7.18 -18.37 -15.15
C ARG A 209 7.82 -17.09 -15.66
N VAL A 210 9.03 -16.79 -15.21
CA VAL A 210 9.81 -15.65 -15.74
C VAL A 210 10.26 -15.99 -17.16
N VAL A 211 9.87 -15.15 -18.11
CA VAL A 211 10.22 -15.25 -19.54
C VAL A 211 11.51 -14.50 -19.80
N ALA A 212 11.61 -13.26 -19.32
CA ALA A 212 12.76 -12.40 -19.54
C ALA A 212 12.87 -11.31 -18.47
N VAL A 213 14.09 -10.82 -18.23
CA VAL A 213 14.32 -9.53 -17.56
C VAL A 213 14.23 -8.45 -18.63
N VAL A 214 13.27 -7.54 -18.50
CA VAL A 214 13.00 -6.48 -19.49
C VAL A 214 13.58 -5.13 -19.11
N GLY A 215 13.99 -4.97 -17.86
CA GLY A 215 14.60 -3.73 -17.41
C GLY A 215 14.94 -3.72 -15.93
N ARG A 216 15.43 -2.57 -15.49
CA ARG A 216 15.85 -2.30 -14.12
C ARG A 216 15.41 -0.91 -13.69
N ALA A 217 14.77 -0.84 -12.53
CA ALA A 217 14.48 0.41 -11.83
C ALA A 217 15.48 0.59 -10.70
N ILE A 218 16.13 1.74 -10.64
CA ILE A 218 17.00 2.09 -9.52
C ILE A 218 16.30 3.18 -8.72
N LEU A 219 16.08 2.88 -7.45
CA LEU A 219 15.35 3.72 -6.52
C LEU A 219 16.30 4.23 -5.45
N ARG A 220 16.05 5.47 -5.04
CA ARG A 220 16.74 6.10 -3.92
C ARG A 220 15.72 6.55 -2.88
N ARG A 221 16.04 6.33 -1.61
CA ARG A 221 15.30 6.89 -0.49
C ARG A 221 15.69 8.35 -0.31
N VAL A 222 14.71 9.24 -0.42
CA VAL A 222 14.89 10.70 -0.28
C VAL A 222 14.20 11.15 1.00
N PRO A 223 14.88 11.92 1.86
CA PRO A 223 14.27 12.43 3.08
C PRO A 223 13.12 13.40 2.76
N VAL A 224 11.97 13.19 3.39
CA VAL A 224 10.76 13.99 3.25
C VAL A 224 10.51 14.76 4.54
N GLY A 225 10.95 16.02 4.57
CA GLY A 225 10.74 16.94 5.69
C GLY A 225 11.82 16.90 6.78
N PRO A 226 11.73 17.83 7.75
CA PRO A 226 12.68 17.90 8.85
C PRO A 226 12.48 16.73 9.81
N SER A 227 13.57 16.16 10.32
CA SER A 227 13.52 15.23 11.46
C SER A 227 12.82 15.92 12.64
N LEU A 228 11.66 15.42 13.03
CA LEU A 228 11.05 15.82 14.30
C LEU A 228 11.89 15.23 15.43
N LEU A 229 12.11 15.98 16.51
CA LEU A 229 13.05 15.68 17.62
C LEU A 229 13.01 14.26 18.22
N VAL A 230 11.96 13.47 17.94
CA VAL A 230 11.73 12.13 18.49
C VAL A 230 11.59 11.04 17.41
N LEU A 231 11.49 11.40 16.12
CA LEU A 231 11.30 10.46 15.02
C LEU A 231 12.49 10.53 14.06
N PRO A 232 12.93 9.39 13.48
CA PRO A 232 13.91 9.42 12.40
C PRO A 232 13.36 10.25 11.23
N ALA A 233 14.26 10.78 10.40
CA ALA A 233 13.85 11.50 9.19
C ALA A 233 12.96 10.59 8.35
N ALA A 234 11.76 11.06 8.01
CA ALA A 234 10.91 10.37 7.05
C ALA A 234 11.63 10.31 5.71
N GLY A 235 11.48 9.23 4.98
CA GLY A 235 11.99 9.02 3.65
C GLY A 235 10.91 8.45 2.74
N ALA A 236 10.93 8.83 1.47
CA ALA A 236 10.12 8.25 0.42
C ALA A 236 11.04 7.67 -0.65
N TRP A 237 10.58 6.60 -1.31
CA TRP A 237 11.29 6.02 -2.43
C TRP A 237 10.98 6.80 -3.69
N HIS A 238 12.04 7.20 -4.40
CA HIS A 238 11.97 7.89 -5.67
C HIS A 238 12.82 7.16 -6.70
N LEU A 239 12.39 7.19 -7.96
CA LEU A 239 13.14 6.69 -9.09
C LEU A 239 14.35 7.59 -9.35
N GLU A 240 15.54 7.02 -9.26
CA GLU A 240 16.76 7.69 -9.72
C GLU A 240 16.89 7.53 -11.23
N ARG A 241 16.69 6.30 -11.72
CA ARG A 241 16.67 5.99 -13.16
C ARG A 241 15.88 4.72 -13.45
N MET A 242 15.36 4.65 -14.66
CA MET A 242 14.66 3.50 -15.22
C MET A 242 15.36 3.10 -16.51
N GLU A 243 15.79 1.85 -16.60
CA GLU A 243 16.48 1.29 -17.76
C GLU A 243 15.65 0.14 -18.32
N VAL A 244 15.22 0.25 -19.57
CA VAL A 244 14.55 -0.83 -20.30
C VAL A 244 15.56 -1.37 -21.30
N ASP A 245 15.89 -2.66 -21.16
CA ASP A 245 16.92 -3.33 -21.95
C ASP A 245 16.37 -3.78 -23.31
#